data_AF-T1C3H4-F1
#
_entry.id   AF-T1C3H4-F1
#
_cell.length_a   1.000
_cell.length_b   1.000
_cell.length_c   1.000
_cell.angle_alpha   90.00
_cell.angle_beta   90.00
_cell.angle_gamma   90.00
#
_symmetry.space_group_name_H-M   'P 1'
#
loop_
_entity.id
_entity.type
_entity.pdbx_description
1 polymer ?
#
loop_
_entity_poly.entity_id
_entity_poly.type
_entity_poly.pdbx_seq_one_letter_code
_entity_poly.pdbx_strand_id
1 'polypeptide(L)'
;MGSNLGVFIPPYSNTPIHGVVEFAGDGFAMTKYSQHKPQAIAFLKFLMTPQAQQIEANAGLIPDLQGYTPSNPIDQAMLNFAAKAGYTKYPMLDNVTQPEVVTAASKELDAAFGGATSVQAALQNMQQTLMQLPSSRRGSTYQ
;
A
#
# COMPACT_ATOMS: atom_id res chain seq x y z
N MET A 1 4.81 21.75 -14.28
CA MET A 1 6.05 21.18 -13.69
C MET A 1 6.74 20.17 -14.60
N GLY A 2 6.05 19.48 -15.53
CA GLY A 2 6.66 18.87 -16.73
C GLY A 2 7.93 18.03 -16.48
N SER A 3 8.94 18.19 -17.34
CA SER A 3 10.25 17.52 -17.21
C SER A 3 11.07 17.94 -16.00
N ASN A 4 10.63 18.96 -15.25
CA ASN A 4 11.32 19.47 -14.06
C ASN A 4 10.78 18.85 -12.77
N LEU A 5 9.95 17.81 -12.87
CA LEU A 5 9.44 17.04 -11.74
C LEU A 5 10.27 15.76 -11.60
N GLY A 6 10.77 15.50 -10.39
CA GLY A 6 11.46 14.28 -10.02
C GLY A 6 10.71 13.54 -8.92
N VAL A 7 10.96 12.23 -8.79
CA VAL A 7 10.41 11.40 -7.72
C VAL A 7 11.54 11.01 -6.77
N PHE A 8 11.29 11.09 -5.46
CA PHE A 8 12.19 10.61 -4.43
C PHE A 8 11.39 9.91 -3.33
N ILE A 9 12.05 9.04 -2.56
CA ILE A 9 11.44 8.35 -1.42
C ILE A 9 11.89 9.04 -0.13
N PRO A 10 10.96 9.52 0.70
CA PRO A 10 11.30 10.00 2.04
C PRO A 10 11.47 8.83 3.05
N PRO A 11 12.33 8.98 4.06
CA PRO A 11 13.30 10.06 4.19
C PRO A 11 14.42 9.90 3.14
N TYR A 12 14.95 11.02 2.66
CA TYR A 12 16.14 10.97 1.81
C TYR A 12 17.32 10.43 2.62
N SER A 13 18.04 9.45 2.07
CA SER A 13 19.23 8.87 2.69
C SER A 13 20.29 8.59 1.64
N ASN A 14 21.54 8.90 1.97
CA ASN A 14 22.73 8.54 1.17
C ASN A 14 23.14 7.07 1.36
N THR A 15 22.56 6.38 2.35
CA THR A 15 22.74 4.94 2.55
C THR A 15 21.47 4.19 2.16
N PRO A 16 21.56 2.98 1.56
CA PRO A 16 20.39 2.17 1.24
C PRO A 16 19.45 2.03 2.45
N ILE A 17 18.18 2.34 2.25
CA ILE A 17 17.14 2.17 3.26
C ILE A 17 16.51 0.80 3.04
N HIS A 18 16.57 -0.07 4.05
CA HIS A 18 15.77 -1.30 4.09
C HIS A 18 14.36 -0.96 4.58
N GLY A 19 13.60 -0.35 3.69
CA GLY A 19 12.23 0.09 3.96
C GLY A 19 11.19 -0.91 3.49
N VAL A 20 9.96 -0.64 3.91
CA VAL A 20 8.77 -1.27 3.38
C VAL A 20 8.14 -0.32 2.37
N VAL A 21 7.68 -0.85 1.23
CA VAL A 21 6.85 -0.11 0.28
C VAL A 21 5.45 -0.69 0.26
N GLU A 22 4.47 0.20 0.30
CA GLU A 22 3.06 -0.13 0.16
C GLU A 22 2.63 0.12 -1.30
N PHE A 23 2.01 -0.87 -1.93
CA PHE A 23 1.37 -0.69 -3.24
C PHE A 23 -0.11 -0.36 -3.01
N ALA A 24 -0.36 0.85 -2.52
CA ALA A 24 -1.72 1.34 -2.36
C ALA A 24 -2.43 1.38 -3.71
N GLY A 25 -3.67 0.91 -3.73
CA GLY A 25 -4.51 0.88 -4.92
C GLY A 25 -5.92 0.43 -4.57
N ASP A 26 -6.85 0.68 -5.47
CA ASP A 26 -8.24 0.27 -5.32
C ASP A 26 -8.52 -1.00 -6.11
N GLY A 27 -9.10 -2.00 -5.44
CA GLY A 27 -9.60 -3.20 -6.08
C GLY A 27 -11.08 -3.07 -6.42
N PHE A 28 -11.49 -3.52 -7.60
CA PHE A 28 -12.90 -3.68 -7.93
C PHE A 28 -13.40 -5.07 -7.53
N ALA A 29 -14.47 -5.11 -6.73
CA ALA A 29 -15.12 -6.34 -6.31
C ALA A 29 -16.63 -6.31 -6.59
N MET A 30 -17.21 -7.50 -6.78
CA MET A 30 -18.65 -7.67 -6.90
C MET A 30 -19.26 -8.05 -5.54
N THR A 31 -20.29 -7.32 -5.11
CA THR A 31 -21.04 -7.68 -3.90
C THR A 31 -21.76 -9.01 -4.06
N LYS A 32 -21.81 -9.82 -3.00
CA LYS A 32 -22.43 -11.16 -3.02
C LYS A 32 -23.91 -11.14 -3.42
N TYR A 33 -24.61 -10.06 -3.08
CA TYR A 33 -26.05 -9.87 -3.29
C TYR A 33 -26.41 -9.13 -4.59
N SER A 34 -25.43 -8.82 -5.45
CA SER A 34 -25.70 -8.19 -6.75
C SER A 34 -26.72 -8.98 -7.56
N GLN A 35 -27.73 -8.27 -8.10
CA GLN A 35 -28.72 -8.83 -9.03
C GLN A 35 -28.24 -8.78 -10.50
N HIS A 36 -27.08 -8.18 -10.75
CA HIS A 36 -26.50 -7.98 -12.08
C HIS A 36 -25.12 -8.63 -12.22
N LYS A 37 -24.99 -9.87 -11.71
CA LYS A 37 -23.71 -10.59 -11.70
C LYS A 37 -23.07 -10.76 -13.08
N PRO A 38 -23.83 -11.10 -14.16
CA PRO A 38 -23.24 -11.21 -15.49
C PRO A 38 -22.62 -9.90 -15.98
N GLN A 39 -23.29 -8.76 -15.74
CA GLN A 39 -22.81 -7.44 -16.13
C GLN A 39 -21.59 -7.01 -15.30
N ALA A 40 -21.62 -7.26 -13.99
CA ALA A 40 -20.48 -6.99 -13.11
C ALA A 40 -19.25 -7.79 -13.54
N ILE A 41 -19.41 -9.08 -13.88
CA ILE A 41 -18.32 -9.92 -14.41
C ILE A 41 -17.82 -9.37 -15.75
N ALA A 42 -18.71 -8.94 -16.65
CA ALA A 42 -18.30 -8.35 -17.93
C ALA A 42 -17.49 -7.06 -17.73
N PHE A 43 -17.88 -6.22 -16.77
CA PHE A 43 -17.15 -5.01 -16.42
C PHE A 43 -15.78 -5.32 -15.82
N LEU A 44 -15.70 -6.26 -14.86
CA LEU A 44 -14.40 -6.68 -14.29
C LEU A 44 -13.47 -7.24 -15.38
N LYS A 45 -13.99 -8.01 -16.34
CA LYS A 45 -13.21 -8.46 -17.50
C LYS A 45 -12.73 -7.32 -18.38
N PHE A 46 -13.57 -6.29 -18.58
CA PHE A 46 -13.18 -5.11 -19.34
C PHE A 46 -12.03 -4.35 -18.67
N LEU A 47 -12.05 -4.19 -17.34
CA LEU A 47 -10.97 -3.52 -16.59
C LEU A 47 -9.60 -4.18 -16.82
N MET A 48 -9.58 -5.51 -17.07
CA MET A 48 -8.35 -6.25 -17.37
C MET A 48 -7.84 -6.10 -18.82
N THR A 49 -8.43 -5.21 -19.63
CA THR A 49 -8.02 -5.02 -21.03
C THR A 49 -7.08 -3.82 -21.20
N PRO A 50 -6.20 -3.80 -22.21
CA PRO A 50 -5.36 -2.63 -22.50
C PRO A 50 -6.17 -1.34 -22.72
N GLN A 51 -7.40 -1.45 -23.23
CA GLN A 51 -8.28 -0.29 -23.43
C GLN A 51 -8.67 0.36 -22.10
N ALA A 52 -9.07 -0.42 -21.10
CA ALA A 52 -9.43 0.12 -19.79
C ALA A 52 -8.22 0.74 -19.08
N GLN A 53 -7.07 0.08 -19.18
CA GLN A 53 -5.81 0.55 -18.59
C GLN A 53 -5.34 1.87 -19.22
N GLN A 54 -5.58 2.06 -20.52
CA GLN A 54 -5.36 3.36 -21.19
C GLN A 54 -6.31 4.44 -20.66
N ILE A 55 -7.57 4.11 -20.36
CA ILE A 55 -8.53 5.06 -19.77
C ILE A 55 -8.04 5.47 -18.37
N GLU A 56 -7.59 4.53 -17.55
CA GLU A 56 -7.01 4.79 -16.23
C GLU A 56 -5.75 5.67 -16.32
N ALA A 57 -4.82 5.33 -17.22
CA ALA A 57 -3.62 6.13 -17.45
C ALA A 57 -3.96 7.57 -17.87
N ASN A 58 -4.95 7.75 -18.74
CA ASN A 58 -5.40 9.07 -19.19
C ASN A 58 -6.06 9.88 -18.05
N ALA A 59 -6.61 9.20 -17.04
CA ALA A 59 -7.12 9.82 -15.82
C ALA A 59 -6.01 10.16 -14.81
N GLY A 60 -4.74 9.84 -15.11
CA GLY A 60 -3.60 10.08 -14.23
C GLY A 60 -3.40 9.01 -13.16
N LEU A 61 -4.04 7.84 -13.31
CA LEU A 61 -3.82 6.69 -12.43
C LEU A 61 -2.73 5.78 -13.00
N ILE A 62 -2.10 4.99 -12.13
CA ILE A 62 -1.11 3.99 -12.53
C ILE A 62 -1.84 2.67 -12.81
N PRO A 63 -1.87 2.17 -14.05
CA PRO A 63 -2.61 0.96 -14.37
C PRO A 63 -1.96 -0.30 -13.77
N ASP A 64 -2.78 -1.28 -13.39
CA ASP A 64 -2.39 -2.47 -12.63
C ASP A 64 -2.20 -3.73 -13.49
N LEU A 65 -2.43 -3.63 -14.81
CA LEU A 65 -2.21 -4.74 -15.74
C LEU A 65 -0.72 -5.03 -15.91
N GLN A 66 -0.34 -6.28 -15.63
CA GLN A 66 1.04 -6.73 -15.79
C GLN A 66 1.56 -6.48 -17.22
N GLY A 67 2.72 -5.85 -17.32
CA GLY A 67 3.37 -5.53 -18.59
C GLY A 67 2.90 -4.22 -19.22
N TYR A 68 1.89 -3.54 -18.65
CA TYR A 68 1.56 -2.18 -19.05
C TYR A 68 2.67 -1.21 -18.61
N THR A 69 3.02 -0.28 -19.49
CA THR A 69 4.02 0.77 -19.21
C THR A 69 3.29 2.12 -19.21
N PRO A 70 3.19 2.82 -18.07
CA PRO A 70 2.62 4.15 -18.02
C PRO A 70 3.37 5.09 -18.98
N SER A 71 2.64 5.89 -19.74
CA SER A 71 3.22 6.91 -20.61
C SER A 71 3.82 8.09 -19.82
N ASN A 72 3.38 8.27 -18.57
CA ASN A 72 3.91 9.27 -17.67
C ASN A 72 5.21 8.76 -17.02
N PRO A 73 6.35 9.42 -17.24
CA PRO A 73 7.64 8.98 -16.70
C PRO A 73 7.70 9.03 -15.16
N ILE A 74 6.88 9.87 -14.52
CA ILE A 74 6.78 9.98 -13.05
C ILE A 74 6.16 8.71 -12.47
N ASP A 75 5.08 8.23 -13.08
CA ASP A 75 4.39 7.00 -12.66
C ASP A 75 5.31 5.78 -12.84
N GLN A 76 6.05 5.75 -13.95
CA GLN A 76 7.04 4.71 -14.19
C GLN A 76 8.20 4.77 -13.19
N ALA A 77 8.63 5.97 -12.76
CA ALA A 77 9.64 6.13 -11.73
C ALA A 77 9.16 5.63 -10.36
N MET A 78 7.92 5.96 -9.97
CA MET A 78 7.28 5.45 -8.74
C MET A 78 7.19 3.91 -8.74
N LEU A 79 6.76 3.30 -9.85
CA LEU A 79 6.74 1.84 -9.99
C LEU A 79 8.15 1.23 -9.88
N ASN A 80 9.15 1.84 -10.50
CA ASN A 80 10.53 1.34 -10.47
C ASN A 80 11.10 1.37 -9.05
N PHE A 81 10.76 2.37 -8.24
CA PHE A 81 11.13 2.39 -6.83
C PHE A 81 10.61 1.13 -6.11
N ALA A 82 9.31 0.90 -6.20
CA ALA A 82 8.69 -0.22 -5.50
C ALA A 82 9.09 -1.60 -6.05
N ALA A 83 9.43 -1.70 -7.34
CA ALA A 83 9.76 -2.96 -8.01
C ALA A 83 11.27 -3.30 -8.04
N LYS A 84 12.16 -2.30 -8.04
CA LYS A 84 13.60 -2.50 -8.34
C LYS A 84 14.55 -1.97 -7.27
N ALA A 85 14.12 -1.10 -6.37
CA ALA A 85 15.02 -0.49 -5.38
C ALA A 85 15.28 -1.35 -4.13
N GLY A 86 14.91 -2.64 -4.15
CA GLY A 86 15.21 -3.58 -3.07
C GLY A 86 14.34 -3.48 -1.82
N TYR A 87 13.20 -2.76 -1.91
CA TYR A 87 12.24 -2.65 -0.82
C TYR A 87 11.43 -3.95 -0.63
N THR A 88 11.10 -4.22 0.63
CA THR A 88 10.17 -5.30 0.96
C THR A 88 8.74 -4.83 0.68
N LYS A 89 8.00 -5.58 -0.14
CA LYS A 89 6.59 -5.28 -0.41
C LYS A 89 5.76 -5.57 0.83
N TYR A 90 4.99 -4.60 1.30
CA TYR A 90 4.03 -4.83 2.37
C TYR A 90 2.84 -5.67 1.85
N PRO A 91 2.32 -6.64 2.64
CA PRO A 91 1.07 -7.29 2.29
C PRO A 91 -0.10 -6.29 2.35
N MET A 92 -0.73 -6.02 1.20
CA MET A 92 -1.95 -5.20 1.08
C MET A 92 -3.19 -5.98 1.51
N LEU A 93 -3.27 -6.36 2.78
CA LEU A 93 -4.42 -7.07 3.33
C LEU A 93 -4.91 -6.31 4.56
N ASP A 94 -6.16 -5.84 4.51
CA ASP A 94 -6.86 -5.08 5.57
C ASP A 94 -6.81 -5.72 6.97
N ASN A 95 -6.42 -7.01 7.06
CA ASN A 95 -6.40 -7.79 8.29
C ASN A 95 -4.98 -8.21 8.76
N VAL A 96 -3.90 -7.81 8.07
CA VAL A 96 -2.53 -8.13 8.51
C VAL A 96 -2.11 -7.24 9.69
N THR A 97 -2.58 -6.00 9.74
CA THR A 97 -2.42 -5.11 10.90
C THR A 97 -3.70 -5.04 11.70
N GLN A 98 -3.67 -5.54 12.94
CA GLN A 98 -4.87 -5.54 13.78
C GLN A 98 -5.22 -4.10 14.19
N PRO A 99 -6.50 -3.67 14.12
CA PRO A 99 -6.90 -2.28 14.39
C PRO A 99 -6.40 -1.74 15.73
N GLU A 100 -6.30 -2.59 16.75
CA GLU A 100 -5.76 -2.26 18.06
C GLU A 100 -4.28 -1.87 17.99
N VAL A 101 -3.49 -2.61 17.20
CA VAL A 101 -2.07 -2.32 16.97
C VAL A 101 -1.90 -1.04 16.16
N VAL A 102 -2.74 -0.81 15.14
CA VAL A 102 -2.75 0.46 14.38
C VAL A 102 -3.07 1.63 15.30
N THR A 103 -4.08 1.50 16.16
CA THR A 103 -4.47 2.54 17.12
C THR A 103 -3.34 2.85 18.12
N ALA A 104 -2.65 1.82 18.62
CA ALA A 104 -1.49 2.00 19.48
C ALA A 104 -0.35 2.70 18.73
N ALA A 105 -0.05 2.25 17.51
CA ALA A 105 0.98 2.83 16.66
C ALA A 105 0.77 4.33 16.41
N SER A 106 -0.45 4.76 16.08
CA SER A 106 -0.75 6.18 15.84
C SER A 106 -0.45 7.04 17.08
N LYS A 107 -0.79 6.57 18.28
CA LYS A 107 -0.51 7.31 19.53
C LYS A 107 0.98 7.36 19.86
N GLU A 108 1.66 6.23 19.73
CA GLU A 108 3.08 6.10 20.04
C GLU A 108 3.95 6.89 19.05
N LEU A 109 3.55 6.96 17.78
CA LEU A 109 4.24 7.73 16.75
C LEU A 109 4.24 9.22 17.08
N ASP A 110 3.07 9.80 17.38
CA ASP A 110 2.95 11.22 17.74
C ASP A 110 3.72 11.53 19.03
N ALA A 111 3.65 10.65 20.03
CA ALA A 111 4.37 10.80 21.29
C ALA A 111 5.90 10.71 21.11
N ALA A 112 6.38 9.80 20.25
CA ALA A 112 7.80 9.63 19.99
C ALA A 112 8.37 10.81 19.20
N PHE A 113 7.65 11.30 18.17
CA PHE A 113 8.06 12.50 17.44
C PHE A 113 8.02 13.77 18.30
N GLY A 114 7.02 13.88 19.19
CA GLY A 114 6.93 14.95 20.16
C GLY A 114 7.94 14.88 21.31
N GLY A 115 8.72 13.80 21.40
CA GLY A 115 9.71 13.58 22.47
C GLY A 115 9.10 13.22 23.83
N ALA A 116 7.80 12.92 23.89
CA ALA A 116 7.10 12.53 25.12
C ALA A 116 7.40 11.07 25.53
N THR A 117 7.86 10.24 24.60
CA THR A 117 8.34 8.87 24.85
C THR A 117 9.61 8.60 24.03
N SER A 118 10.40 7.61 24.44
CA SER A 118 11.52 7.17 23.62
C SER A 118 11.05 6.24 22.49
N VAL A 119 11.77 6.21 21.38
CA VAL A 119 11.50 5.27 20.27
C VAL A 119 11.43 3.82 20.77
N GLN A 120 12.31 3.46 21.70
CA GLN A 120 12.32 2.11 22.27
C GLN A 120 11.06 1.81 23.09
N ALA A 121 10.61 2.75 23.94
CA ALA A 121 9.40 2.58 24.73
C ALA A 121 8.14 2.52 23.85
N ALA A 122 8.06 3.37 22.82
CA ALA A 122 7.00 3.33 21.82
C ALA A 122 6.89 1.95 21.14
N LEU A 123 8.02 1.41 20.67
CA LEU A 123 8.05 0.07 20.04
C LEU A 123 7.68 -1.05 21.01
N GLN A 124 8.09 -0.95 22.28
CA GLN A 124 7.71 -1.92 23.32
C GLN A 124 6.20 -1.91 23.58
N ASN A 125 5.57 -0.73 23.63
CA ASN A 125 4.13 -0.62 23.80
C ASN A 125 3.38 -1.23 22.61
N MET A 126 3.80 -0.93 21.37
CA MET A 126 3.21 -1.55 20.18
C MET A 126 3.33 -3.09 20.19
N GLN A 127 4.50 -3.62 20.56
CA GLN A 127 4.72 -5.07 20.71
C GLN A 127 3.81 -5.65 21.80
N GLN A 128 3.65 -4.96 22.92
CA GLN A 128 2.79 -5.41 24.00
C GLN A 128 1.32 -5.46 23.57
N THR A 129 0.84 -4.45 22.82
CA THR A 129 -0.51 -4.45 22.23
C THR A 129 -0.71 -5.67 21.32
N LEU A 130 0.26 -5.97 20.44
CA LEU A 130 0.20 -7.16 19.59
C LEU A 130 0.13 -8.45 20.44
N MET A 131 0.95 -8.56 21.47
CA MET A 131 1.03 -9.75 22.32
C MET A 131 -0.20 -9.97 23.22
N GLN A 132 -0.98 -8.93 23.48
CA GLN A 132 -2.26 -9.02 24.19
C GLN A 132 -3.38 -9.59 23.32
N LEU A 133 -3.21 -9.65 22.00
CA LEU A 133 -4.20 -10.23 21.10
C LEU A 133 -4.20 -11.77 21.19
N PRO A 134 -5.36 -12.42 20.98
CA PRO A 134 -5.44 -13.87 20.81
C PRO A 134 -4.43 -14.36 19.75
N SER A 135 -3.86 -15.56 19.93
CA SER A 135 -2.88 -16.11 18.98
C SER A 135 -3.42 -16.21 17.55
N SER A 136 -4.72 -16.47 17.40
CA SER A 136 -5.40 -16.46 16.09
C SER A 136 -5.33 -15.10 15.39
N ARG A 137 -5.26 -13.99 16.14
CA ARG A 137 -5.21 -12.63 15.57
C ARG A 137 -3.80 -12.07 15.41
N ARG A 138 -2.75 -12.84 15.66
CA ARG A 138 -1.34 -12.43 15.51
C ARG A 138 -0.70 -12.93 14.20
N GLY A 139 -1.50 -13.42 13.26
CA GLY A 139 -1.04 -14.07 12.03
C GLY A 139 -0.72 -13.10 10.90
N SER A 140 0.08 -13.57 9.94
CA SER A 140 0.43 -12.87 8.70
C SER A 140 -0.56 -13.11 7.55
N THR A 141 -1.70 -13.74 7.82
CA THR A 141 -2.70 -14.14 6.84
C THR A 141 -4.08 -13.63 7.23
N TYR A 142 -4.87 -13.22 6.24
CA TYR A 142 -6.28 -12.85 6.41
C TYR A 142 -7.04 -13.99 7.11
N GLN A 143 -7.72 -13.68 8.23
CA GLN A 143 -8.69 -14.57 8.88
C GLN A 143 -10.11 -14.07 8.62
#